data_AF-A0A496TF62-F1
#
_entry.id   AF-A0A496TF62-F1
#
_cell.length_a   1.000
_cell.length_b   1.000
_cell.length_c   1.000
_cell.angle_alpha   90.00
_cell.angle_beta   90.00
_cell.angle_gamma   90.00
#
_symmetry.space_group_name_H-M   'P 1'
#
loop_
_entity.id
_entity.type
_entity.pdbx_description
1 polymer ?
#
loop_
_entity_poly.entity_id
_entity_poly.type
_entity_poly.pdbx_seq_one_letter_code
_entity_poly.pdbx_strand_id
1 'polypeptide(L)'
;MEFFIDLDHILSVILRFLPPALLLERILEFISLLFESIGLFRGNAALIGRIASIKLLENPKQAQKNRLRKQVVLQTLGAIIGIILCWKSDLRIFYLLGFHQGQIADWIDIFLSGILISGGTEPIHSLITFLQNAKDQAKSTAAKLAEEERQRLGLAIVPETKEIPIEYNGGLYPDRPGHGLREHNPSYIVYHHTATH
;
A
#
# COMPACT_ATOMS: atom_id res chain seq x y z
N MET A 1 -12.15 -25.02 11.71
CA MET A 1 -12.68 -24.10 10.69
C MET A 1 -11.52 -23.21 10.31
N GLU A 2 -10.83 -23.54 9.20
CA GLU A 2 -9.65 -22.78 8.77
C GLU A 2 -10.12 -21.46 8.16
N PHE A 3 -9.78 -20.35 8.80
CA PHE A 3 -10.00 -19.02 8.24
C PHE A 3 -8.98 -18.80 7.13
N PHE A 4 -9.36 -19.13 5.89
CA PHE A 4 -8.68 -18.59 4.72
C PHE A 4 -9.02 -17.11 4.64
N ILE A 5 -8.16 -16.27 5.23
CA ILE A 5 -8.22 -14.82 5.01
C ILE A 5 -7.79 -14.60 3.57
N ASP A 6 -8.75 -14.23 2.73
CA ASP A 6 -8.47 -13.91 1.33
C ASP A 6 -7.57 -12.67 1.26
N LEU A 7 -6.56 -12.71 0.40
CA LEU A 7 -5.59 -11.64 0.26
C LEU A 7 -6.28 -10.32 -0.16
N ASP A 8 -7.34 -10.43 -0.95
CA ASP A 8 -8.11 -9.28 -1.39
C ASP A 8 -8.83 -8.59 -0.20
N HIS A 9 -9.21 -9.36 0.82
CA HIS A 9 -9.71 -8.81 2.09
C HIS A 9 -8.61 -8.03 2.83
N ILE A 10 -7.41 -8.62 2.97
CA ILE A 10 -6.26 -7.95 3.60
C ILE A 10 -5.93 -6.63 2.87
N LEU A 11 -5.91 -6.66 1.53
CA LEU A 11 -5.65 -5.46 0.74
C LEU A 11 -6.72 -4.39 0.95
N SER A 12 -8.00 -4.78 1.00
CA SER A 12 -9.10 -3.85 1.27
C SER A 12 -8.99 -3.18 2.65
N VAL A 13 -8.56 -3.96 3.66
CA VAL A 13 -8.32 -3.45 5.01
C VAL A 13 -7.19 -2.43 4.98
N ILE A 14 -6.05 -2.76 4.37
CA ILE A 14 -4.90 -1.85 4.26
C ILE A 14 -5.27 -0.56 3.52
N LEU A 15 -6.00 -0.66 2.41
CA LEU A 15 -6.45 0.52 1.65
C LEU A 15 -7.34 1.44 2.49
N ARG A 16 -8.10 0.89 3.45
CA ARG A 16 -8.92 1.68 4.38
C ARG A 16 -8.09 2.50 5.37
N PHE A 17 -6.86 2.08 5.66
CA PHE A 17 -5.89 2.83 6.49
C PHE A 17 -5.10 3.88 5.70
N LEU A 18 -5.13 3.86 4.37
CA LEU A 18 -4.38 4.78 3.53
C LEU A 18 -4.82 6.26 3.69
N PRO A 19 -6.13 6.60 3.66
CA PRO A 19 -6.56 7.99 3.87
C PRO A 19 -6.15 8.58 5.23
N PRO A 20 -6.36 7.92 6.38
CA PRO A 20 -5.92 8.46 7.66
C PRO A 20 -4.38 8.54 7.78
N ALA A 21 -3.63 7.61 7.17
CA ALA A 21 -2.17 7.69 7.14
C ALA A 21 -1.68 8.92 6.35
N LEU A 22 -2.24 9.17 5.17
CA LEU A 22 -1.93 10.36 4.36
C LEU A 22 -2.28 11.65 5.09
N LEU A 23 -3.43 11.69 5.76
CA LEU A 23 -3.86 12.85 6.55
C LEU A 23 -2.89 13.12 7.70
N LEU A 24 -2.47 12.06 8.41
CA LEU A 24 -1.50 12.16 9.49
C LEU A 24 -0.15 12.67 8.99
N GLU A 25 0.32 12.20 7.84
CA GLU A 25 1.54 12.69 7.20
C GLU A 25 1.46 14.21 6.95
N ARG A 26 0.35 14.70 6.40
CA ARG A 26 0.12 16.15 6.19
C ARG A 26 0.05 16.94 7.49
N ILE A 27 -0.57 16.38 8.53
CA ILE A 27 -0.60 17.02 9.86
C ILE A 27 0.81 17.12 10.44
N LEU A 28 1.64 16.08 10.30
CA LEU A 28 3.00 16.08 10.82
C LEU A 28 3.90 17.05 10.05
N GLU A 29 3.78 17.12 8.74
CA GLU A 29 4.43 18.16 7.92
C GLU A 29 4.02 19.55 8.39
N PHE A 30 2.72 19.78 8.60
CA PHE A 30 2.20 21.06 9.07
C PHE A 30 2.72 21.42 10.47
N ILE A 31 2.76 20.47 11.41
CA ILE A 31 3.32 20.65 12.75
C ILE A 31 4.81 20.95 12.67
N SER A 32 5.55 20.26 11.79
CA SER A 32 6.97 20.54 11.55
C SER A 32 7.18 21.98 11.07
N LEU A 33 6.40 22.41 10.08
CA LEU A 33 6.43 23.77 9.55
C LEU A 33 6.05 24.80 10.61
N LEU A 34 5.03 24.52 11.43
CA LEU A 34 4.64 25.36 12.56
C LEU A 34 5.76 25.49 13.59
N PHE A 35 6.43 24.40 13.96
CA PHE A 35 7.54 24.46 14.91
C PHE A 35 8.77 25.18 14.36
N GLU A 36 9.01 25.09 13.06
CA GLU A 36 10.02 25.91 12.39
C GLU A 36 9.63 27.40 12.36
N SER A 37 8.37 27.70 12.08
CA SER A 37 7.81 29.06 12.03
C SER A 37 7.83 29.75 13.40
N ILE A 38 7.43 29.04 14.46
CA ILE A 38 7.42 29.54 15.84
C ILE A 38 8.86 29.68 16.39
N GLY A 39 9.85 29.09 15.73
CA GLY A 39 11.25 29.14 16.18
C GLY A 39 11.51 28.28 17.41
N LEU A 40 10.59 27.36 17.75
CA LEU A 40 10.68 26.44 18.88
C LEU A 40 11.90 25.51 18.78
N PHE A 41 12.37 25.22 17.55
CA PHE A 41 13.64 24.53 17.28
C PHE A 41 14.81 25.44 16.91
N ARG A 42 14.58 26.76 16.80
CA ARG A 42 15.64 27.79 16.75
C ARG A 42 15.96 28.25 18.17
N GLY A 43 16.08 27.33 19.12
CA GLY A 43 16.47 27.67 20.49
C GLY A 43 17.83 28.36 20.49
N ASN A 44 17.88 29.65 20.86
CA ASN A 44 19.02 30.49 21.25
C ASN A 44 20.30 30.52 20.38
N ALA A 45 20.60 29.54 19.54
CA ALA A 45 21.84 29.43 18.78
C ALA A 45 21.94 30.51 17.68
N ALA A 46 20.81 30.90 17.09
CA ALA A 46 20.77 32.01 16.13
C ALA A 46 20.94 33.38 16.81
N LEU A 47 20.49 33.53 18.07
CA LEU A 47 20.72 34.73 18.87
C LEU A 47 22.15 34.79 19.41
N ILE A 48 22.70 33.66 19.87
CA ILE A 48 24.11 33.52 20.29
C ILE A 48 25.05 33.69 19.09
N GLY A 49 24.71 33.16 17.91
CA GLY A 49 25.49 33.34 16.68
C GLY A 49 25.40 34.75 16.07
N ARG A 50 24.36 35.53 16.43
CA ARG A 50 24.31 36.97 16.11
C ARG A 50 25.13 37.81 17.10
N ILE A 51 25.20 37.41 18.37
CA ILE A 51 26.02 38.08 19.40
C ILE A 51 27.50 37.72 19.27
N ALA A 52 27.81 36.48 18.90
CA ALA A 52 29.15 36.01 18.59
C ALA A 52 29.35 36.00 17.07
N SER A 53 29.87 37.08 16.51
CA SER A 53 30.35 37.23 15.12
C SER A 53 31.53 36.30 14.76
N ILE A 54 31.62 35.15 15.42
CA ILE A 54 32.55 34.08 15.16
C ILE A 54 31.87 33.16 14.16
N LYS A 55 32.51 32.93 13.01
CA LYS A 55 32.24 31.79 12.13
C LYS A 55 32.28 30.51 12.98
N LEU A 56 31.15 30.14 13.56
CA LEU A 56 30.95 28.81 14.12
C LEU A 56 30.99 27.88 12.91
N LEU A 57 32.17 27.29 12.69
CA LEU A 57 32.33 26.05 11.94
C LEU A 57 31.41 25.06 12.65
N GLU A 58 30.16 25.01 12.20
CA GLU A 58 29.12 24.17 12.78
C GLU A 58 29.64 22.75 12.67
N ASN A 59 30.07 22.19 13.81
CA ASN A 59 30.71 20.89 13.83
C ASN A 59 29.73 19.90 13.20
N PRO A 60 30.07 19.20 12.10
CA PRO A 60 29.11 18.37 11.36
C PRO A 60 28.48 17.30 12.26
N LYS A 61 29.21 16.86 13.30
CA LYS A 61 28.69 15.94 14.32
C LYS A 61 27.53 16.53 15.14
N GLN A 62 27.53 17.83 15.41
CA GLN A 62 26.51 18.52 16.19
C GLN A 62 25.25 18.80 15.35
N ALA A 63 25.42 19.19 14.09
CA ALA A 63 24.32 19.31 13.14
C ALA A 63 23.60 17.95 12.94
N GLN A 64 24.36 16.86 12.80
CA GLN A 64 23.82 15.50 12.70
C GLN A 64 23.03 15.10 13.96
N LYS A 65 23.58 15.34 15.16
CA LYS A 65 22.89 15.04 16.43
C LYS A 65 21.57 15.79 16.57
N ASN A 66 21.52 17.06 16.16
CA ASN A 66 20.30 17.85 16.19
C ASN A 66 19.25 17.35 15.19
N ARG A 67 19.66 16.90 13.99
CA ARG A 67 18.75 16.27 13.03
C ARG A 67 18.12 15.00 13.58
N LEU A 68 18.92 14.10 14.16
CA LEU A 68 18.43 12.86 14.77
C LEU A 68 17.45 13.15 15.92
N ARG A 69 17.76 14.12 16.79
CA ARG A 69 16.86 14.52 17.87
C ARG A 69 15.53 15.05 17.35
N LYS A 70 15.56 15.92 16.33
CA LYS A 70 14.34 16.44 15.69
C LYS A 70 13.51 15.29 15.12
N GLN A 71 14.16 14.38 14.38
CA GLN A 71 13.50 13.23 13.78
C GLN A 71 12.84 12.33 14.82
N VAL A 72 13.55 11.98 15.90
CA VAL A 72 13.00 11.17 16.99
C VAL A 72 11.83 11.88 17.68
N VAL A 73 11.95 13.18 17.96
CA VAL A 73 10.86 13.95 18.57
C VAL A 73 9.63 13.98 17.66
N LEU A 74 9.81 14.25 16.37
CA LEU A 74 8.71 14.26 15.39
C LEU A 74 8.05 12.89 15.27
N GLN A 75 8.84 11.81 15.15
CA GLN A 75 8.33 10.45 15.07
C GLN A 75 7.58 10.04 16.33
N THR A 76 8.10 10.39 17.50
CA THR A 76 7.43 10.12 18.78
C THR A 76 6.11 10.88 18.87
N LEU A 77 6.09 12.16 18.45
CA LEU A 77 4.87 12.96 18.44
C LEU A 77 3.83 12.38 17.47
N GLY A 78 4.27 11.98 16.28
CA GLY A 78 3.42 11.31 15.28
C GLY A 78 2.86 9.99 15.78
N ALA A 79 3.66 9.17 16.46
CA ALA A 79 3.20 7.94 17.09
C ALA A 79 2.11 8.20 18.14
N ILE A 80 2.32 9.18 19.02
CA ILE A 80 1.32 9.54 20.05
C ILE A 80 0.02 10.01 19.38
N ILE A 81 0.09 10.89 18.39
CA ILE A 81 -1.08 11.39 17.67
C ILE A 81 -1.79 10.25 16.92
N GLY A 82 -1.05 9.37 16.24
CA GLY A 82 -1.59 8.20 15.55
C GLY A 82 -2.32 7.24 16.48
N ILE A 83 -1.74 6.95 17.66
CA ILE A 83 -2.38 6.12 18.68
C ILE A 83 -3.66 6.77 19.21
N ILE A 84 -3.64 8.08 19.49
CA ILE A 84 -4.84 8.81 19.95
C ILE A 84 -5.94 8.78 18.89
N LEU A 85 -5.59 8.95 17.61
CA LEU A 85 -6.53 8.85 16.49
C LEU A 85 -7.14 7.46 16.40
N CYS A 86 -6.35 6.40 16.46
CA CYS A 86 -6.85 5.02 16.45
C CYS A 86 -7.80 4.74 17.61
N TRP A 87 -7.44 5.21 18.81
CA TRP A 87 -8.27 5.06 19.99
C TRP A 87 -9.62 5.78 19.87
N LYS A 88 -9.64 6.98 19.25
CA LYS A 88 -10.88 7.75 19.06
C LYS A 88 -11.77 7.27 17.91
N SER A 89 -11.17 6.64 16.91
CA SER A 89 -11.86 6.19 15.69
C SER A 89 -12.19 4.69 15.69
N ASP A 90 -11.80 3.96 16.74
CA ASP A 90 -11.86 2.50 16.82
C ASP A 90 -11.20 1.81 15.60
N LEU A 91 -10.16 2.43 15.04
CA LEU A 91 -9.34 1.85 13.99
C LEU A 91 -8.44 0.76 14.59
N ARG A 92 -8.84 -0.49 14.37
CA ARG A 92 -8.25 -1.71 14.91
C ARG A 92 -7.92 -2.66 13.76
N ILE A 93 -6.64 -2.80 13.43
CA ILE A 93 -6.18 -3.55 12.25
C ILE A 93 -6.46 -5.04 12.38
N PHE A 94 -6.28 -5.63 13.56
CA PHE A 94 -6.54 -7.05 13.77
C PHE A 94 -8.04 -7.34 13.77
N TYR A 95 -8.83 -6.46 14.38
CA TYR A 95 -10.28 -6.54 14.28
C TYR A 95 -10.77 -6.52 12.82
N LEU A 96 -10.24 -5.61 11.99
CA LEU A 96 -10.57 -5.53 10.57
C LEU A 96 -10.10 -6.76 9.77
N LEU A 97 -8.98 -7.36 10.17
CA LEU A 97 -8.47 -8.62 9.60
C LEU A 97 -9.31 -9.84 10.01
N GLY A 98 -10.32 -9.68 10.87
CA GLY A 98 -11.21 -10.77 11.30
C GLY A 98 -10.70 -11.58 12.49
N PHE A 99 -9.64 -11.12 13.17
CA PHE A 99 -9.25 -11.70 14.45
C PHE A 99 -10.39 -11.48 15.46
N HIS A 100 -10.85 -12.57 16.08
CA HIS A 100 -12.00 -12.52 16.98
C HIS A 100 -11.64 -11.81 18.29
N GLN A 101 -12.63 -11.12 18.88
CA GLN A 101 -12.52 -10.50 20.20
C GLN A 101 -12.00 -11.53 21.21
N GLY A 102 -10.85 -11.25 21.83
CA GLY A 102 -10.20 -12.11 22.82
C GLY A 102 -8.93 -12.83 22.37
N GLN A 103 -8.62 -12.87 21.06
CA GLN A 103 -7.33 -13.41 20.59
C GLN A 103 -6.17 -12.44 20.81
N ILE A 104 -6.45 -11.15 20.68
CA ILE A 104 -5.50 -10.05 20.89
C ILE A 104 -6.18 -9.05 21.82
N ALA A 105 -5.43 -8.51 22.79
CA ALA A 105 -5.97 -7.49 23.67
C ALA A 105 -6.22 -6.19 22.89
N ASP A 106 -7.39 -5.56 23.07
CA ASP A 106 -7.81 -4.36 22.34
C ASP A 106 -6.77 -3.23 22.34
N TRP A 107 -6.08 -3.02 23.46
CA TRP A 107 -5.07 -1.98 23.59
C TRP A 107 -3.83 -2.26 22.72
N ILE A 108 -3.50 -3.53 22.48
CA ILE A 108 -2.38 -3.94 21.61
C ILE A 108 -2.73 -3.65 20.16
N ASP A 109 -3.96 -3.98 19.74
CA ASP A 109 -4.45 -3.71 18.39
C ASP A 109 -4.45 -2.20 18.08
N ILE A 110 -4.97 -1.39 19.01
CA ILE A 110 -4.99 0.06 18.89
C ILE A 110 -3.57 0.64 18.85
N PHE A 111 -2.66 0.14 19.69
CA PHE A 111 -1.28 0.60 19.73
C PHE A 111 -0.53 0.30 18.43
N LEU A 112 -0.61 -0.94 17.94
CA LEU A 112 0.01 -1.37 16.67
C LEU A 112 -0.59 -0.62 15.48
N SER A 113 -1.92 -0.46 15.45
CA SER A 113 -2.60 0.33 14.43
C SER A 113 -2.10 1.78 14.43
N GLY A 114 -2.00 2.40 15.61
CA GLY A 114 -1.48 3.75 15.77
C GLY A 114 -0.04 3.91 15.28
N ILE A 115 0.84 2.96 15.62
CA ILE A 115 2.22 2.95 15.13
C ILE A 115 2.25 2.83 13.61
N LEU A 116 1.47 1.90 13.05
CA LEU A 116 1.44 1.63 11.62
C LEU A 116 0.96 2.84 10.83
N ILE A 117 -0.08 3.55 11.30
CA ILE A 117 -0.53 4.82 10.71
C ILE A 117 0.54 5.91 10.88
N SER A 118 1.19 5.99 12.05
CA SER A 118 2.22 7.00 12.33
C SER A 118 3.52 6.85 11.55
N GLY A 119 3.83 5.64 11.09
CA GLY A 119 4.96 5.38 10.22
C GLY A 119 4.80 5.97 8.81
N GLY A 120 3.62 6.50 8.48
CA GLY A 120 3.31 7.11 7.19
C GLY A 120 2.99 6.08 6.11
N THR A 121 3.14 6.50 4.86
CA THR A 121 2.81 5.67 3.68
C THR A 121 3.86 4.61 3.36
N GLU A 122 5.10 4.78 3.78
CA GLU A 122 6.22 3.87 3.51
C GLU A 122 6.01 2.44 4.06
N PRO A 123 5.67 2.23 5.35
CA PRO A 123 5.40 0.87 5.86
C PRO A 123 4.15 0.25 5.21
N ILE A 124 3.14 1.06 4.87
CA ILE A 124 1.94 0.59 4.16
C ILE A 124 2.33 0.11 2.76
N HIS A 125 3.15 0.85 2.03
CA HIS A 125 3.59 0.48 0.70
C HIS A 125 4.45 -0.79 0.71
N SER A 126 5.39 -0.90 1.66
CA SER A 126 6.20 -2.10 1.85
C SER A 126 5.32 -3.34 2.14
N LEU A 127 4.30 -3.18 2.98
CA LEU A 127 3.34 -4.24 3.28
C LEU A 127 2.54 -4.66 2.03
N ILE A 128 2.07 -3.70 1.22
CA ILE A 128 1.38 -3.98 -0.04
C ILE A 128 2.28 -4.77 -1.00
N THR A 129 3.51 -4.33 -1.21
CA THR A 129 4.46 -5.04 -2.09
C THR A 129 4.77 -6.45 -1.59
N PHE A 130 4.94 -6.62 -0.28
CA PHE A 130 5.15 -7.93 0.32
C PHE A 130 3.96 -8.87 0.07
N LEU A 131 2.74 -8.38 0.26
CA LEU A 131 1.50 -9.14 0.04
C LEU A 131 1.30 -9.49 -1.44
N GLN A 132 1.60 -8.57 -2.36
CA GLN A 132 1.58 -8.83 -3.80
C GLN A 132 2.57 -9.93 -4.18
N ASN A 133 3.81 -9.83 -3.69
CA ASN A 133 4.82 -10.86 -3.93
C ASN A 133 4.41 -12.23 -3.37
N ALA A 134 3.80 -12.26 -2.19
CA ALA A 134 3.27 -13.49 -1.61
C ALA A 134 2.12 -14.08 -2.46
N LYS A 135 1.23 -13.24 -3.00
CA LYS A 135 0.17 -13.64 -3.95
C LYS A 135 0.76 -14.33 -5.17
N ASP A 136 1.75 -13.68 -5.78
CA ASP A 136 2.34 -14.12 -7.04
C ASP A 136 3.14 -15.40 -6.86
N GLN A 137 3.84 -15.54 -5.73
CA GLN A 137 4.49 -16.79 -5.34
C GLN A 137 3.46 -17.91 -5.18
N ALA A 138 2.38 -17.71 -4.42
CA ALA A 138 1.33 -18.71 -4.22
C ALA A 138 0.68 -19.14 -5.54
N LYS A 139 0.38 -18.20 -6.44
CA LYS A 139 -0.14 -18.51 -7.78
C LYS A 139 0.85 -19.32 -8.61
N SER A 140 2.13 -18.96 -8.58
CA SER A 140 3.17 -19.69 -9.32
C SER A 140 3.33 -21.12 -8.81
N THR A 141 3.25 -21.33 -7.49
CA THR A 141 3.32 -22.66 -6.88
C THR A 141 2.08 -23.49 -7.22
N ALA A 142 0.88 -22.90 -7.14
CA ALA A 142 -0.35 -23.57 -7.53
C ALA A 142 -0.36 -23.97 -9.02
N ALA A 143 0.15 -23.09 -9.90
CA ALA A 143 0.30 -23.39 -11.32
C ALA A 143 1.27 -24.55 -11.58
N LYS A 144 2.42 -24.55 -10.90
CA LYS A 144 3.40 -25.66 -10.98
C LYS A 144 2.82 -26.98 -10.49
N LEU A 145 2.13 -26.98 -9.34
CA LEU A 145 1.47 -28.17 -8.80
C LEU A 145 0.39 -28.70 -9.76
N ALA A 146 -0.41 -27.81 -10.34
CA ALA A 146 -1.41 -28.20 -11.33
C ALA A 146 -0.78 -28.77 -12.61
N GLU A 147 0.38 -28.26 -13.03
CA GLU A 147 1.14 -28.80 -14.16
C GLU A 147 1.75 -30.18 -13.86
N GLU A 148 2.34 -30.35 -12.68
CA GLU A 148 2.86 -31.64 -12.20
C GLU A 148 1.74 -32.69 -12.09
N GLU A 149 0.56 -32.31 -11.60
CA GLU A 149 -0.59 -33.19 -11.48
C GLU A 149 -1.17 -33.55 -12.86
N ARG A 150 -1.22 -32.61 -13.80
CA ARG A 150 -1.57 -32.90 -15.21
C ARG A 150 -0.60 -33.88 -15.87
N GLN A 151 0.70 -33.70 -15.64
CA GLN A 151 1.73 -34.63 -16.12
C GLN A 151 1.57 -36.02 -15.50
N ARG A 152 1.29 -36.10 -14.19
CA ARG A 152 1.01 -37.38 -13.49
C ARG A 152 -0.21 -38.10 -14.03
N LEU A 153 -1.27 -37.37 -14.36
CA LEU A 153 -2.51 -37.94 -14.89
C LEU A 153 -2.39 -38.36 -16.36
N GLY A 154 -1.25 -38.13 -17.02
CA GLY A 154 -1.05 -38.45 -18.43
C GLY A 154 -2.00 -37.71 -19.36
N LEU A 155 -2.62 -36.62 -18.87
CA LEU A 155 -3.46 -35.74 -19.67
C LEU A 155 -2.52 -35.03 -20.64
N ALA A 156 -2.65 -35.35 -21.93
CA ALA A 156 -1.91 -34.68 -22.98
C ALA A 156 -2.07 -33.17 -22.78
N ILE A 157 -0.95 -32.46 -22.75
CA ILE A 157 -0.91 -30.99 -22.74
C ILE A 157 -1.72 -30.58 -23.97
N VAL A 158 -2.97 -30.15 -23.77
CA VAL A 158 -3.71 -29.47 -24.82
C VAL A 158 -2.81 -28.27 -25.12
N PRO A 159 -2.19 -28.22 -26.32
CA PRO A 159 -1.26 -27.16 -26.63
C PRO A 159 -1.99 -25.86 -26.35
N GLU A 160 -1.38 -25.07 -25.47
CA GLU A 160 -1.77 -23.70 -25.16
C GLU A 160 -2.26 -23.09 -26.46
N THR A 161 -3.56 -22.78 -26.54
CA THR A 161 -4.22 -22.34 -27.77
C THR A 161 -3.37 -21.22 -28.31
N LYS A 162 -2.56 -21.54 -29.31
CA LYS A 162 -1.58 -20.65 -29.90
C LYS A 162 -2.35 -19.40 -30.20
N GLU A 163 -2.04 -18.30 -29.51
CA GLU A 163 -2.73 -17.03 -29.74
C GLU A 163 -2.55 -16.74 -31.22
N ILE A 164 -3.60 -17.01 -32.00
CA ILE A 164 -3.59 -16.70 -33.42
C ILE A 164 -3.67 -15.18 -33.39
N PRO A 165 -2.64 -14.45 -33.87
CA PRO A 165 -2.72 -13.01 -33.94
C PRO A 165 -3.91 -12.69 -34.84
N ILE A 166 -5.02 -12.28 -34.23
CA ILE A 166 -6.19 -11.86 -34.97
C ILE A 166 -5.88 -10.43 -35.39
N GLU A 167 -5.41 -10.26 -36.61
CA GLU A 167 -5.23 -8.94 -37.21
C GLU A 167 -6.63 -8.32 -37.36
N TYR A 168 -6.96 -7.41 -36.43
CA TYR A 168 -8.29 -6.84 -36.33
C TYR A 168 -8.47 -5.72 -37.35
N ASN A 169 -9.13 -6.04 -38.46
CA ASN A 169 -9.40 -5.11 -39.55
C ASN A 169 -10.76 -4.38 -39.42
N GLY A 170 -11.12 -3.96 -38.20
CA GLY A 170 -12.17 -2.97 -37.89
C GLY A 170 -13.55 -3.17 -38.54
N GLY A 171 -14.56 -3.54 -37.74
CA GLY A 171 -15.96 -3.47 -38.18
C GLY A 171 -16.90 -3.03 -37.07
N LEU A 172 -17.27 -1.75 -37.05
CA LEU A 172 -18.22 -1.15 -36.10
C LEU A 172 -19.16 -0.21 -36.87
N TYR A 173 -19.98 -0.77 -37.77
CA TYR A 173 -20.99 -0.01 -38.53
C TYR A 173 -22.40 -0.50 -38.16
N PRO A 174 -23.21 0.32 -37.43
CA PRO A 174 -24.55 -0.05 -36.97
C PRO A 174 -25.62 -0.07 -38.07
N ASP A 175 -25.29 0.46 -39.25
CA ASP A 175 -26.20 0.70 -40.38
C ASP A 175 -26.10 -0.36 -41.50
N ARG A 176 -25.32 -1.43 -41.30
CA ARG A 176 -25.16 -2.52 -42.28
C ARG A 176 -25.38 -3.90 -41.64
N PRO A 177 -26.53 -4.57 -41.90
CA PRO A 177 -26.74 -5.94 -41.45
C PRO A 177 -25.74 -6.88 -42.15
N GLY A 178 -24.88 -7.54 -41.37
CA GLY A 178 -23.90 -8.52 -41.86
C GLY A 178 -22.43 -8.24 -41.49
N HIS A 179 -22.09 -7.08 -40.93
CA HIS A 179 -20.73 -6.80 -40.47
C HIS A 179 -20.51 -7.22 -39.01
N GLY A 180 -19.53 -8.10 -38.79
CA GLY A 180 -19.20 -8.71 -37.50
C GLY A 180 -19.21 -10.25 -37.52
N LEU A 181 -19.70 -10.85 -38.60
CA LEU A 181 -19.67 -12.30 -38.81
C LEU A 181 -18.36 -12.69 -39.50
N ARG A 182 -17.67 -13.72 -39.01
CA ARG A 182 -16.51 -14.30 -39.73
C ARG A 182 -17.00 -14.93 -41.02
N GLU A 183 -16.30 -14.65 -42.12
CA GLU A 183 -16.57 -15.20 -43.47
C GLU A 183 -16.61 -16.75 -43.48
N HIS A 184 -15.87 -17.39 -42.56
CA HIS A 184 -15.81 -18.85 -42.44
C HIS A 184 -16.50 -19.45 -41.21
N ASN A 185 -17.11 -18.65 -40.32
CA ASN A 185 -17.88 -19.22 -39.19
C ASN A 185 -18.83 -18.19 -38.53
N PRO A 186 -20.09 -18.08 -38.98
CA PRO A 186 -21.03 -17.04 -38.53
C PRO A 186 -21.66 -17.29 -37.15
N SER A 187 -21.34 -18.39 -36.45
CA SER A 187 -21.93 -18.73 -35.15
C SER A 187 -21.24 -18.09 -33.94
N TYR A 188 -20.12 -17.39 -34.12
CA TYR A 188 -19.35 -16.79 -33.03
C TYR A 188 -19.47 -15.27 -33.04
N ILE A 189 -20.05 -14.72 -31.97
CA ILE A 189 -20.10 -13.28 -31.69
C ILE A 189 -18.86 -12.90 -30.88
N VAL A 190 -18.12 -11.89 -31.32
CA VAL A 190 -16.95 -11.37 -30.59
C VAL A 190 -17.46 -10.42 -29.50
N TYR A 191 -17.33 -10.83 -28.23
CA TYR A 191 -17.58 -9.96 -27.08
C TYR A 191 -16.28 -9.27 -26.66
N HIS A 192 -16.20 -7.95 -26.81
CA HIS A 192 -15.13 -7.17 -26.21
C HIS A 192 -15.50 -6.81 -24.76
N HIS A 193 -14.83 -7.43 -23.80
CA HIS A 193 -14.79 -6.90 -22.44
C HIS A 193 -13.87 -5.68 -22.44
N THR A 194 -14.41 -4.51 -22.77
CA THR A 194 -13.70 -3.25 -22.53
C THR A 194 -13.68 -3.04 -21.03
N ALA A 195 -12.60 -3.49 -20.38
CA ALA A 195 -12.28 -3.09 -19.03
C ALA A 195 -11.91 -1.60 -19.07
N THR A 196 -12.90 -0.74 -18.82
CA THR A 196 -12.66 0.66 -18.45
C THR A 196 -11.91 0.65 -17.13
N HIS A 197 -10.63 1.04 -17.21
CA HIS A 197 -9.72 1.17 -16.09
C HIS A 197 -9.88 2.53 -15.39
#